data_AF-A0A433QLN3-F1
#
_entry.id   AF-A0A433QLN3-F1
#
_cell.length_a   1.000
_cell.length_b   1.000
_cell.length_c   1.000
_cell.angle_alpha   90.00
_cell.angle_beta   90.00
_cell.angle_gamma   90.00
#
_symmetry.space_group_name_H-M   'P 1'
#
loop_
_entity.id
_entity.type
_entity.pdbx_description
1 polymer ?
#
loop_
_entity_poly.entity_id
_entity_poly.type
_entity_poly.pdbx_seq_one_letter_code
_entity_poly.pdbx_strand_id
1 'polypeptide(L)'
;NQYSLFFRSLLPSTAPLPISSPSQRHLNITINASHHHALLTAYAATTLPSRRSTLPPTANTGNLVRIRVRNELQEPTALHWHGMFLRGVPWLDGVPGQTQCPIPADKEYTYEFRVNGQCGTYWWHSHFMAQYVNGMVGAFIIHNPKMEPFRKLYDEEYTVLLSDWYALIDTPRSLLSSENQATHSSYIRFGHVRYHNYSSDHRPI
;
A
#
# COMPACT_ATOMS: atom_id res chain seq x y z
N ASN A 1 -10.57 -8.76 -16.87
CA ASN A 1 -10.98 -7.85 -15.75
C ASN A 1 -9.76 -7.45 -14.93
N GLN A 2 -9.49 -6.15 -14.73
CA GLN A 2 -8.41 -5.68 -13.85
C GLN A 2 -8.96 -5.41 -12.44
N TYR A 3 -8.13 -5.49 -11.39
CA TYR A 3 -8.53 -5.10 -10.04
C TYR A 3 -8.00 -3.69 -9.75
N SER A 4 -8.82 -2.86 -9.11
CA SER A 4 -8.42 -1.54 -8.66
C SER A 4 -8.69 -1.38 -7.16
N LEU A 5 -7.91 -0.50 -6.53
CA LEU A 5 -8.01 -0.21 -5.11
C LEU A 5 -8.06 1.29 -4.90
N PHE A 6 -9.02 1.73 -4.09
CA PHE A 6 -9.19 3.12 -3.73
C PHE A 6 -8.84 3.34 -2.26
N PHE A 7 -7.91 4.26 -2.01
CA PHE A 7 -7.50 4.65 -0.66
C PHE A 7 -8.27 5.89 -0.20
N ARG A 8 -8.83 5.80 1.01
CA ARG A 8 -9.30 6.98 1.74
C ARG A 8 -8.66 7.00 3.12
N SER A 9 -7.70 7.91 3.30
CA SER A 9 -7.18 8.29 4.62
C SER A 9 -8.02 9.44 5.15
N LEU A 10 -8.48 9.34 6.40
CA LEU A 10 -9.11 10.45 7.11
C LEU A 10 -8.02 11.17 7.91
N LEU A 11 -7.43 12.22 7.34
CA LEU A 11 -6.56 13.15 8.09
C LEU A 11 -7.43 14.10 8.94
N PRO A 12 -6.94 14.57 10.12
CA PRO A 12 -7.56 15.70 10.80
C PRO A 12 -7.33 17.00 9.99
N SER A 13 -8.30 17.91 10.09
CA SER A 13 -8.41 19.23 9.46
C SER A 13 -7.10 20.02 9.21
N THR A 14 -7.08 20.80 8.12
CA THR A 14 -5.98 21.60 7.55
C THR A 14 -5.54 22.83 8.36
N ALA A 15 -5.61 22.80 9.70
CA ALA A 15 -5.07 23.88 10.52
C ALA A 15 -3.54 23.73 10.68
N PRO A 16 -2.76 24.83 10.72
CA PRO A 16 -1.32 24.76 10.93
C PRO A 16 -1.02 23.99 12.22
N LEU A 17 -0.16 22.97 12.13
CA LEU A 17 0.06 21.99 13.19
C LEU A 17 0.64 22.66 14.45
N PRO A 18 -0.07 22.65 15.60
CA PRO A 18 0.56 22.97 16.87
C PRO A 18 1.45 21.79 17.28
N ILE A 19 2.70 22.10 17.67
CA ILE A 19 3.61 21.14 18.29
C ILE A 19 2.94 20.61 19.56
N SER A 20 2.44 19.37 19.53
CA SER A 20 1.84 18.74 20.70
C SER A 20 2.18 17.24 20.76
N SER A 21 2.78 16.89 21.91
CA SER A 21 2.85 15.61 22.67
C SER A 21 2.89 14.23 21.94
N PRO A 22 3.64 13.22 22.47
CA PRO A 22 3.81 11.90 21.85
C PRO A 22 2.61 10.94 21.96
N SER A 23 1.43 11.38 22.39
CA SER A 23 0.32 10.47 22.69
C SER A 23 -0.57 10.18 21.47
N GLN A 24 -0.31 9.03 20.83
CA GLN A 24 -1.31 8.18 20.16
C GLN A 24 -1.94 8.72 18.86
N ARG A 25 -1.22 8.55 17.75
CA ARG A 25 -1.72 8.78 16.38
C ARG A 25 -2.27 7.47 15.82
N HIS A 26 -3.61 7.35 15.78
CA HIS A 26 -4.31 6.27 15.08
C HIS A 26 -4.36 6.59 13.58
N LEU A 27 -3.95 5.64 12.74
CA LEU A 27 -4.09 5.76 11.28
C LEU A 27 -5.23 4.86 10.82
N ASN A 28 -6.32 5.46 10.34
CA ASN A 28 -7.47 4.74 9.81
C ASN A 28 -7.45 4.80 8.28
N ILE A 29 -7.31 3.64 7.64
CA ILE A 29 -7.28 3.49 6.17
C ILE A 29 -8.46 2.62 5.76
N THR A 30 -9.16 3.01 4.69
CA THR A 30 -10.13 2.13 4.02
C THR A 30 -9.64 1.79 2.63
N ILE A 31 -9.71 0.50 2.30
CA ILE A 31 -9.31 -0.08 1.01
C ILE A 31 -10.53 -0.83 0.43
N ASN A 32 -10.98 -0.42 -0.76
CA ASN A 32 -12.06 -1.11 -1.48
C ASN A 32 -11.49 -1.92 -2.63
N ALA A 33 -11.64 -3.24 -2.60
CA ALA A 33 -11.24 -4.13 -3.69
C ALA A 33 -12.38 -4.30 -4.70
N SER A 34 -12.19 -3.83 -5.93
CA SER A 34 -13.21 -3.87 -6.99
C SER A 34 -12.62 -4.25 -8.35
N HIS A 35 -13.44 -4.83 -9.24
CA HIS A 35 -13.08 -5.00 -10.64
C HIS A 35 -13.23 -3.67 -11.41
N HIS A 36 -12.37 -3.44 -12.39
CA HIS A 36 -12.48 -2.35 -13.34
C HIS A 36 -12.58 -2.89 -14.78
N HIS A 37 -13.53 -2.34 -15.55
CA HIS A 37 -13.61 -2.56 -17.00
C HIS A 37 -12.54 -1.70 -17.68
N ALA A 38 -11.54 -2.35 -18.29
CA ALA A 38 -10.51 -1.66 -19.07
C ALA A 38 -10.93 -1.62 -20.54
N LEU A 39 -11.88 -0.75 -20.88
CA LEU A 39 -12.09 -0.32 -22.27
C LEU A 39 -11.91 1.19 -22.30
N LEU A 40 -10.89 1.62 -23.05
CA LEU A 40 -10.30 2.97 -23.11
C LEU A 40 -9.46 3.35 -21.87
N THR A 41 -8.34 4.05 -22.09
CA THR A 41 -7.63 4.88 -21.08
C THR A 41 -6.41 4.29 -20.35
N ALA A 42 -5.40 3.77 -21.07
CA ALA A 42 -4.05 3.61 -20.49
C ALA A 42 -3.26 4.94 -20.39
N TYR A 43 -3.95 6.09 -20.43
CA TYR A 43 -3.35 7.43 -20.37
C TYR A 43 -3.91 8.34 -19.26
N ALA A 44 -4.80 7.88 -18.36
CA ALA A 44 -5.34 8.76 -17.32
C ALA A 44 -5.76 8.01 -16.04
N ALA A 45 -4.93 8.07 -15.00
CA ALA A 45 -5.39 7.95 -13.61
C ALA A 45 -4.47 8.63 -12.57
N THR A 46 -3.45 9.41 -12.95
CA THR A 46 -2.78 10.38 -12.06
C THR A 46 -3.44 11.77 -12.12
N THR A 47 -4.68 11.86 -12.62
CA THR A 47 -5.49 13.08 -12.55
C THR A 47 -6.91 12.73 -12.14
N LEU A 48 -7.21 12.86 -10.85
CA LEU A 48 -8.57 13.09 -10.37
C LEU A 48 -8.62 14.44 -9.63
N PRO A 49 -9.65 15.26 -9.89
CA PRO A 49 -9.81 16.58 -9.29
C PRO A 49 -10.17 16.45 -7.81
N SER A 50 -9.54 17.30 -6.99
CA SER A 50 -9.89 17.68 -5.61
C SER A 50 -10.30 16.57 -4.63
N ARG A 51 -9.37 16.24 -3.73
CA ARG A 51 -9.58 15.60 -2.39
C ARG A 51 -9.85 14.09 -2.31
N ARG A 52 -9.15 13.27 -3.10
CA ARG A 52 -8.87 11.85 -2.79
C ARG A 52 -7.34 11.67 -2.82
N SER A 53 -6.74 11.34 -1.68
CA SER A 53 -5.28 11.14 -1.59
C SER A 53 -4.89 9.85 -2.31
N THR A 54 -4.15 9.95 -3.40
CA THR A 54 -3.53 8.84 -4.14
C THR A 54 -2.18 8.42 -3.59
N LEU A 55 -1.70 9.10 -2.55
CA LEU A 55 -0.44 8.76 -1.90
C LEU A 55 -0.55 7.40 -1.19
N PRO A 56 0.52 6.59 -1.20
CA PRO A 56 0.55 5.34 -0.48
C PRO A 56 0.28 5.58 1.00
N PRO A 57 -0.36 4.64 1.71
CA PRO A 57 -0.55 4.77 3.15
C PRO A 57 0.81 4.94 3.86
N THR A 58 0.93 5.97 4.68
CA THR A 58 2.13 6.26 5.47
C THR A 58 1.80 6.27 6.96
N ALA A 59 2.69 5.73 7.79
CA ALA A 59 2.57 5.73 9.25
C ALA A 59 3.93 6.05 9.89
N ASN A 60 3.93 6.43 11.17
CA ASN A 60 5.16 6.53 11.95
C ASN A 60 5.34 5.28 12.82
N THR A 61 6.59 4.95 13.12
CA THR A 61 6.90 3.99 14.18
C THR A 61 6.21 4.41 15.50
N GLY A 62 5.65 3.43 16.20
CA GLY A 62 4.80 3.57 17.40
C GLY A 62 3.32 3.84 17.13
N ASN A 63 2.90 4.09 15.88
CA ASN A 63 1.49 4.32 15.55
C ASN A 63 0.67 3.02 15.64
N LEU A 64 -0.61 3.15 16.00
CA LEU A 64 -1.60 2.09 15.81
C LEU A 64 -2.23 2.30 14.44
N VAL A 65 -2.06 1.31 13.58
CA VAL A 65 -2.58 1.32 12.21
C VAL A 65 -3.81 0.43 12.17
N ARG A 66 -4.93 0.97 11.67
CA ARG A 66 -6.20 0.27 11.48
C ARG A 66 -6.60 0.39 10.02
N ILE A 67 -6.66 -0.74 9.32
CA ILE A 67 -6.96 -0.82 7.89
C ILE A 67 -8.22 -1.65 7.71
N ARG A 68 -9.30 -1.00 7.28
CA ARG A 68 -10.56 -1.66 6.93
C ARG A 68 -10.54 -2.00 5.44
N VAL A 69 -10.57 -3.28 5.13
CA VAL A 69 -10.66 -3.79 3.77
C VAL A 69 -12.10 -4.17 3.49
N ARG A 70 -12.68 -3.59 2.43
CA ARG A 70 -14.00 -3.94 1.91
C ARG A 70 -13.82 -4.69 0.60
N ASN A 71 -14.29 -5.93 0.56
CA ASN A 71 -14.25 -6.76 -0.62
C ASN A 71 -15.52 -6.53 -1.45
N GLU A 72 -15.39 -5.77 -2.53
CA GLU A 72 -16.46 -5.50 -3.51
C GLU A 72 -16.28 -6.39 -4.77
N LEU A 73 -15.43 -7.43 -4.67
CA LEU A 73 -15.25 -8.45 -5.70
C LEU A 73 -16.31 -9.53 -5.56
N GLN A 74 -16.55 -10.26 -6.65
CA GLN A 74 -17.40 -11.46 -6.66
C GLN A 74 -16.64 -12.73 -6.22
N GLU A 75 -15.44 -12.57 -5.66
CA GLU A 75 -14.58 -13.65 -5.21
C GLU A 75 -13.90 -13.28 -3.87
N PRO A 76 -13.37 -14.25 -3.12
CA PRO A 76 -12.68 -13.94 -1.87
C PRO A 76 -11.38 -13.15 -2.09
N THR A 77 -10.90 -12.49 -1.03
CA THR A 77 -9.61 -11.78 -1.05
C THR A 77 -8.92 -11.84 0.32
N ALA A 78 -7.65 -11.46 0.40
CA ALA A 78 -6.92 -11.23 1.65
C ALA A 78 -5.71 -10.34 1.34
N LEU A 79 -5.35 -9.41 2.25
CA LEU A 79 -4.19 -8.54 2.06
C LEU A 79 -3.06 -8.93 3.00
N HIS A 80 -1.86 -9.12 2.46
CA HIS A 80 -0.63 -9.36 3.20
C HIS A 80 0.21 -8.08 3.30
N TRP A 81 0.85 -7.88 4.45
CA TRP A 81 1.68 -6.72 4.76
C TRP A 81 3.16 -7.06 4.64
N HIS A 82 3.66 -7.12 3.41
CA HIS A 82 4.98 -7.63 3.09
C HIS A 82 6.11 -6.90 3.83
N GLY A 83 6.84 -7.66 4.64
CA GLY A 83 7.96 -7.19 5.47
C GLY A 83 7.56 -6.62 6.83
N MET A 84 6.27 -6.56 7.17
CA MET A 84 5.82 -6.17 8.51
C MET A 84 5.97 -7.34 9.50
N PHE A 85 6.51 -7.09 10.69
CA PHE A 85 6.78 -8.17 11.65
C PHE A 85 5.54 -8.71 12.37
N LEU A 86 4.50 -7.89 12.54
CA LEU A 86 3.23 -8.25 13.19
C LEU A 86 3.39 -9.05 14.50
N ARG A 87 4.40 -8.69 15.31
CA ARG A 87 4.77 -9.41 16.53
C ARG A 87 3.60 -9.45 17.51
N GLY A 88 3.25 -10.65 17.98
CA GLY A 88 2.16 -10.87 18.92
C GLY A 88 0.75 -10.83 18.32
N VAL A 89 0.63 -10.54 17.01
CA VAL A 89 -0.65 -10.53 16.27
C VAL A 89 -0.53 -11.24 14.91
N PRO A 90 0.00 -12.47 14.84
CA PRO A 90 0.26 -13.16 13.58
C PRO A 90 -1.00 -13.42 12.74
N TRP A 91 -2.18 -13.47 13.36
CA TRP A 91 -3.47 -13.61 12.67
C TRP A 91 -3.85 -12.40 11.78
N LEU A 92 -3.06 -11.31 11.82
CA LEU A 92 -3.23 -10.13 10.96
C LEU A 92 -2.30 -10.15 9.73
N ASP A 93 -1.56 -11.24 9.52
CA ASP A 93 -0.58 -11.34 8.43
C ASP A 93 -1.22 -11.49 7.05
N GLY A 94 -2.48 -11.90 6.97
CA GLY A 94 -3.20 -11.85 5.69
C GLY A 94 -2.99 -13.02 4.75
N VAL A 95 -2.59 -14.19 5.27
CA VAL A 95 -2.30 -15.38 4.47
C VAL A 95 -3.44 -16.40 4.61
N PRO A 96 -4.30 -16.56 3.58
CA PRO A 96 -5.37 -17.54 3.58
C PRO A 96 -4.91 -18.95 3.91
N GLY A 97 -5.60 -19.60 4.84
CA GLY A 97 -5.30 -20.99 5.23
C GLY A 97 -4.14 -21.14 6.21
N GLN A 98 -3.46 -20.03 6.56
CA GLN A 98 -2.42 -20.03 7.59
C GLN A 98 -2.77 -19.09 8.74
N THR A 99 -2.93 -17.79 8.45
CA THR A 99 -3.14 -16.77 9.49
C THR A 99 -4.58 -16.27 9.55
N GLN A 100 -5.35 -16.41 8.47
CA GLN A 100 -6.78 -16.10 8.44
C GLN A 100 -7.54 -16.91 7.39
N CYS A 101 -8.88 -16.89 7.47
CA CYS A 101 -9.73 -17.23 6.34
C CYS A 101 -9.74 -16.09 5.31
N PRO A 102 -9.99 -16.38 4.01
CA PRO A 102 -10.27 -15.34 3.02
C PRO A 102 -11.44 -14.45 3.45
N ILE A 103 -11.36 -13.16 3.13
CA ILE A 103 -12.46 -12.21 3.23
C ILE A 103 -13.45 -12.54 2.11
N PRO A 104 -14.67 -13.00 2.41
CA PRO A 104 -15.64 -13.35 1.36
C PRO A 104 -16.07 -12.13 0.54
N ALA A 105 -16.70 -12.39 -0.62
CA ALA A 105 -17.36 -11.35 -1.41
C ALA A 105 -18.36 -10.56 -0.56
N ASP A 106 -18.44 -9.25 -0.78
CA ASP A 106 -19.31 -8.29 -0.06
C ASP A 106 -19.12 -8.26 1.46
N LYS A 107 -17.97 -8.74 1.95
CA LYS A 107 -17.59 -8.69 3.37
C LYS A 107 -16.42 -7.74 3.59
N GLU A 108 -16.18 -7.48 4.87
CA GLU A 108 -15.12 -6.59 5.31
C GLU A 108 -14.29 -7.25 6.40
N TYR A 109 -13.04 -6.83 6.49
CA TYR A 109 -12.12 -7.25 7.54
C TYR A 109 -11.25 -6.07 7.97
N THR A 110 -10.93 -6.00 9.26
CA THR A 110 -10.10 -4.92 9.80
C THR A 110 -8.77 -5.47 10.31
N TYR A 111 -7.69 -5.00 9.71
CA TYR A 111 -6.33 -5.23 10.18
C TYR A 111 -5.94 -4.13 11.17
N GLU A 112 -5.66 -4.47 12.42
CA GLU A 112 -5.28 -3.49 13.44
C GLU A 112 -4.03 -3.90 14.20
N PHE A 113 -2.93 -3.20 13.98
CA PHE A 113 -1.65 -3.53 14.60
C PHE A 113 -0.83 -2.27 14.93
N ARG A 114 0.05 -2.40 15.93
CA ARG A 114 1.02 -1.35 16.25
C ARG A 114 2.29 -1.56 15.45
N VAL A 115 2.80 -0.48 14.86
CA VAL A 115 4.07 -0.50 14.13
C VAL A 115 5.21 -0.27 15.12
N ASN A 116 5.76 -1.33 15.72
CA ASN A 116 6.79 -1.22 16.75
C ASN A 116 8.14 -1.73 16.27
N GLY A 117 9.19 -0.92 16.43
CA GLY A 117 10.57 -1.35 16.20
C GLY A 117 10.95 -1.60 14.74
N GLN A 118 10.22 -0.98 13.81
CA GLN A 118 10.50 -1.05 12.38
C GLN A 118 10.17 0.28 11.68
N CYS A 119 10.91 0.58 10.62
CA CYS A 119 10.73 1.72 9.72
C CYS A 119 11.37 1.43 8.36
N GLY A 120 10.84 2.03 7.30
CA GLY A 120 11.32 1.84 5.93
C GLY A 120 10.19 1.78 4.91
N THR A 121 10.55 1.33 3.71
CA THR A 121 9.64 1.10 2.59
C THR A 121 9.16 -0.34 2.62
N TYR A 122 7.89 -0.53 2.92
CA TYR A 122 7.20 -1.81 2.84
C TYR A 122 6.14 -1.75 1.75
N TRP A 123 5.39 -2.82 1.63
CA TRP A 123 4.29 -2.90 0.69
C TRP A 123 3.22 -3.85 1.19
N TRP A 124 2.07 -3.78 0.55
CA TRP A 124 0.99 -4.72 0.76
C TRP A 124 0.53 -5.24 -0.60
N HIS A 125 -0.02 -6.45 -0.60
CA HIS A 125 -0.58 -7.04 -1.80
C HIS A 125 -1.67 -8.04 -1.46
N SER A 126 -2.53 -8.36 -2.43
CA SER A 126 -3.42 -9.51 -2.27
C SER A 126 -2.60 -10.80 -2.14
N HIS A 127 -2.93 -11.59 -1.12
CA HIS A 127 -2.38 -12.92 -0.92
C HIS A 127 -3.42 -14.02 -1.24
N PHE A 128 -4.45 -13.66 -1.99
CA PHE A 128 -5.45 -14.61 -2.50
C PHE A 128 -5.23 -14.85 -4.00
N MET A 129 -4.85 -16.09 -4.35
CA MET A 129 -4.52 -16.49 -5.72
C MET A 129 -3.52 -15.51 -6.37
N ALA A 130 -3.65 -15.23 -7.67
CA ALA A 130 -2.82 -14.26 -8.38
C ALA A 130 -3.43 -12.85 -8.47
N GLN A 131 -4.30 -12.46 -7.53
CA GLN A 131 -4.97 -11.16 -7.56
C GLN A 131 -3.99 -9.97 -7.58
N TYR A 132 -2.83 -10.09 -6.93
CA TYR A 132 -1.83 -9.01 -6.90
C TYR A 132 -1.22 -8.72 -8.28
N VAL A 133 -1.07 -9.73 -9.14
CA VAL A 133 -0.55 -9.57 -10.51
C VAL A 133 -1.49 -8.70 -11.34
N ASN A 134 -2.78 -8.73 -11.03
CA ASN A 134 -3.80 -7.94 -11.72
C ASN A 134 -4.06 -6.57 -11.06
N GLY A 135 -3.12 -6.08 -10.23
CA GLY A 135 -3.12 -4.71 -9.71
C GLY A 135 -3.44 -4.56 -8.22
N MET A 136 -3.72 -5.65 -7.48
CA MET A 136 -3.95 -5.57 -6.02
C MET A 136 -2.65 -5.49 -5.24
N VAL A 137 -1.92 -4.38 -5.38
CA VAL A 137 -0.62 -4.13 -4.75
C VAL A 137 -0.42 -2.64 -4.50
N GLY A 138 0.33 -2.28 -3.46
CA GLY A 138 0.76 -0.90 -3.24
C GLY A 138 1.77 -0.76 -2.12
N ALA A 139 2.39 0.43 -2.03
CA ALA A 139 3.41 0.70 -1.04
C ALA A 139 2.80 0.94 0.35
N PHE A 140 3.60 0.68 1.39
CA PHE A 140 3.28 1.00 2.78
C PHE A 140 4.51 1.59 3.45
N ILE A 141 4.48 2.88 3.78
CA ILE A 141 5.68 3.59 4.24
C ILE A 141 5.64 3.80 5.74
N ILE A 142 6.69 3.38 6.43
CA ILE A 142 6.84 3.61 7.86
C ILE A 142 7.99 4.57 8.12
N HIS A 143 7.70 5.79 8.55
CA HIS A 143 8.72 6.75 8.95
C HIS A 143 9.16 6.57 10.41
N ASN A 144 10.38 6.97 10.71
CA ASN A 144 10.87 7.12 12.08
C ASN A 144 11.47 8.52 12.25
N PRO A 145 10.67 9.52 12.68
CA PRO A 145 11.14 10.89 12.83
C PRO A 145 12.31 11.05 13.82
N LYS A 146 12.52 10.07 14.70
CA LYS A 146 13.61 10.06 15.68
C LYS A 146 14.89 9.44 15.14
N MET A 147 14.82 8.63 14.08
CA MET A 147 15.96 7.90 13.51
C MET A 147 15.97 8.03 11.98
N GLU A 148 16.12 9.27 11.51
CA GLU A 148 16.26 9.55 10.08
C GLU A 148 17.47 10.48 9.85
N PRO A 149 18.70 9.92 9.83
CA PRO A 149 19.93 10.71 9.83
C PRO A 149 20.05 11.62 8.61
N PHE A 150 19.41 11.24 7.50
CA PHE A 150 19.45 11.97 6.23
C PHE A 150 18.22 12.86 6.00
N ARG A 151 17.31 13.03 6.98
CA ARG A 151 16.07 13.80 6.79
C ARG A 151 16.32 15.23 6.31
N LYS A 152 17.45 15.82 6.71
CA LYS A 152 17.85 17.19 6.35
C LYS A 152 18.58 17.28 4.99
N LEU A 153 18.88 16.15 4.35
CA LEU A 153 19.63 16.09 3.10
C LEU A 153 18.74 15.96 1.86
N TYR A 154 17.42 16.00 2.01
CA TYR A 154 16.48 15.96 0.90
C TYR A 154 15.26 16.83 1.19
N ASP A 155 14.73 17.43 0.14
CA ASP A 155 13.57 18.33 0.19
C ASP A 155 12.29 17.54 -0.07
N GLU A 156 12.39 16.55 -0.96
CA GLU A 156 11.25 15.78 -1.47
C GLU A 156 11.54 14.28 -1.43
N GLU A 157 10.48 13.50 -1.23
CA GLU A 157 10.50 12.04 -1.25
C GLU A 157 9.38 11.52 -2.15
N TYR A 158 9.74 10.59 -3.04
CA TYR A 158 8.84 9.95 -4.00
C TYR A 158 8.87 8.44 -3.83
N THR A 159 7.68 7.82 -3.77
CA THR A 159 7.54 6.36 -3.77
C THR A 159 7.35 5.86 -5.19
N VAL A 160 8.19 4.90 -5.61
CA VAL A 160 8.09 4.25 -6.92
C VAL A 160 7.77 2.78 -6.73
N LEU A 161 6.67 2.35 -7.35
CA LEU A 161 6.26 0.96 -7.49
C LEU A 161 6.65 0.50 -8.90
N LEU A 162 7.45 -0.56 -8.99
CA LEU A 162 7.81 -1.23 -10.24
C LEU A 162 7.13 -2.59 -10.25
N SER A 163 6.28 -2.84 -11.25
CA SER A 163 5.64 -4.14 -11.49
C SER A 163 5.68 -4.46 -12.97
N ASP A 164 5.70 -5.75 -13.29
CA ASP A 164 5.38 -6.22 -14.63
C ASP A 164 3.87 -6.14 -14.89
N TRP A 165 3.50 -6.24 -16.16
CA TRP A 165 2.11 -6.13 -16.61
C TRP A 165 1.80 -7.19 -17.66
N TYR A 166 0.70 -7.91 -17.47
CA TYR A 166 0.26 -8.98 -18.38
C TYR A 166 -1.02 -8.56 -19.11
N ALA A 167 -0.92 -8.37 -20.45
CA ALA A 167 -2.02 -7.87 -21.26
C ALA A 167 -3.08 -8.92 -21.63
N LEU A 168 -2.77 -10.22 -21.55
CA LEU A 168 -3.57 -11.31 -22.15
C LEU A 168 -4.23 -12.24 -21.12
N ILE A 169 -4.45 -11.77 -19.90
CA ILE A 169 -4.91 -12.63 -18.81
C ILE A 169 -6.25 -12.14 -18.29
N ASP A 170 -7.28 -12.98 -18.47
CA ASP A 170 -8.64 -12.64 -18.08
C ASP A 170 -8.91 -12.83 -16.59
N THR A 171 -8.22 -13.77 -15.91
CA THR A 171 -8.47 -14.10 -14.49
C THR A 171 -7.20 -14.44 -13.69
N PRO A 172 -7.19 -14.24 -12.35
CA PRO A 172 -6.11 -14.73 -11.48
C PRO A 172 -5.91 -16.25 -11.56
N ARG A 173 -6.97 -17.02 -11.85
CA ARG A 173 -6.89 -18.48 -11.99
C ARG A 173 -6.11 -18.89 -13.25
N SER A 174 -6.26 -18.15 -14.35
CA SER A 174 -5.52 -18.44 -15.59
C SER A 174 -4.00 -18.22 -15.48
N LEU A 175 -3.54 -17.42 -14.51
CA LEU A 175 -2.12 -17.30 -14.18
C LEU A 175 -1.54 -18.52 -13.48
N LEU A 176 -2.39 -19.26 -12.75
CA LEU A 176 -1.97 -20.39 -11.93
C LEU A 176 -2.12 -21.73 -12.65
N SER A 177 -2.60 -21.75 -13.89
CA SER A 177 -2.73 -22.99 -14.69
C SER A 177 -1.35 -23.54 -15.07
N SER A 178 -1.26 -24.87 -15.15
CA SER A 178 0.01 -25.59 -15.42
C SER A 178 0.67 -25.21 -16.75
N GLU A 179 -0.10 -24.74 -17.74
CA GLU A 179 0.43 -24.25 -19.03
C GLU A 179 1.21 -22.92 -18.88
N ASN A 180 0.88 -22.10 -17.87
CA ASN A 180 1.51 -20.80 -17.62
C ASN A 180 2.49 -20.84 -16.44
N GLN A 181 2.68 -21.96 -15.74
CA GLN A 181 3.54 -22.02 -14.56
C GLN A 181 5.04 -21.90 -14.87
N ALA A 182 5.48 -22.23 -16.10
CA ALA A 182 6.90 -22.26 -16.46
C ALA A 182 7.48 -20.90 -16.90
N THR A 183 6.65 -19.87 -17.13
CA THR A 183 7.07 -18.60 -17.75
C THR A 183 6.77 -17.34 -16.92
N HIS A 184 6.14 -17.47 -15.75
CA HIS A 184 5.62 -16.32 -15.00
C HIS A 184 6.37 -16.12 -13.67
N SER A 185 7.32 -15.19 -13.69
CA SER A 185 7.89 -14.60 -12.48
C SER A 185 7.38 -13.17 -12.41
N SER A 186 6.40 -12.90 -11.53
CA SER A 186 5.99 -11.53 -11.25
C SER A 186 7.01 -10.86 -10.36
N TYR A 187 7.58 -9.76 -10.85
CA TYR A 187 8.67 -9.06 -10.16
C TYR A 187 8.17 -7.71 -9.68
N ILE A 188 8.08 -7.55 -8.35
CA ILE A 188 7.70 -6.27 -7.75
C ILE A 188 8.87 -5.72 -6.95
N ARG A 189 9.35 -4.54 -7.34
CA ARG A 189 10.33 -3.75 -6.54
C ARG A 189 9.70 -2.45 -6.10
N PHE A 190 9.98 -2.10 -4.85
CA PHE A 190 9.68 -0.79 -4.28
C PHE A 190 10.97 -0.01 -4.09
N GLY A 191 10.94 1.26 -4.48
CA GLY A 191 12.03 2.19 -4.26
C GLY A 191 11.50 3.48 -3.66
N HIS A 192 12.29 4.07 -2.75
CA HIS A 192 12.16 5.49 -2.41
C HIS A 192 13.24 6.27 -3.14
N VAL A 193 12.82 7.30 -3.84
CA VAL A 193 13.71 8.29 -4.43
C VAL A 193 13.65 9.54 -3.57
N ARG A 194 14.80 9.97 -3.07
CA ARG A 194 14.95 11.20 -2.28
C ARG A 194 15.77 12.19 -3.10
N TYR A 195 15.28 13.41 -3.19
CA TYR A 195 15.85 14.43 -4.03
C TYR A 195 16.20 15.68 -3.22
N HIS A 196 17.35 16.28 -3.52
CA HIS A 196 17.76 17.57 -2.96
C HIS A 196 17.97 18.56 -4.10
N ASN A 197 17.31 19.71 -4.02
CA ASN A 197 17.47 20.77 -5.00
C ASN A 197 18.56 21.75 -4.57
N TYR A 198 19.74 21.61 -5.17
CA TYR A 198 20.89 22.48 -4.94
C TYR A 198 20.66 23.96 -5.34
N SER A 199 19.59 24.31 -6.06
CA SER A 199 19.39 25.68 -6.54
C SER A 199 18.92 26.68 -5.46
N SER A 200 18.60 26.21 -4.24
CA SER A 200 18.03 27.06 -3.18
C SER A 200 19.07 27.59 -2.17
N ASP A 201 20.29 27.06 -2.18
CA ASP A 201 21.33 27.44 -1.21
C ASP A 201 22.30 28.48 -1.80
N HIS A 202 21.79 29.71 -1.99
CA HIS A 202 22.67 30.88 -2.16
C HIS A 202 23.15 31.35 -0.79
N ARG A 203 24.14 30.66 -0.22
CA ARG A 203 25.03 31.27 0.77
C ARG A 203 26.48 31.12 0.29
N PRO A 204 27.12 32.21 -0.19
CA PRO A 204 28.53 32.18 -0.48
C PRO A 204 29.32 31.97 0.82
N ILE A 205 30.41 31.23 0.67
CA ILE A 205 31.42 30.86 1.68
C ILE A 205 32.08 32.13 2.25
#